data_AF-G9HEF7-F1
#
_entry.id   AF-G9HEF7-F1
#
_cell.length_a   1.000
_cell.length_b   1.000
_cell.length_c   1.000
_cell.angle_alpha   90.00
_cell.angle_beta   90.00
_cell.angle_gamma   90.00
#
_symmetry.space_group_name_H-M   'P 1'
#
loop_
_entity.id
_entity.type
_entity.pdbx_description
1 polymer ?
#
loop_
_entity_poly.entity_id
_entity_poly.type
_entity_poly.pdbx_seq_one_letter_code
_entity_poly.pdbx_strand_id
1 'polypeptide(L)' 'IAEVERVLGVLDGAILVASAVEGVQPQTPLLFRPPACRCPHPDLR' A
#
# COMPACT_ATOMS: atom_id res chain seq x y z
N ILE A 1 11.53 3.79 -27.08
CA ILE A 1 11.92 4.44 -25.80
C ILE A 1 10.73 5.20 -25.20
N ALA A 2 10.03 6.04 -25.97
CA ALA A 2 8.82 6.75 -25.50
C ALA A 2 7.73 5.85 -24.87
N GLU A 3 7.51 4.65 -25.42
CA GLU A 3 6.53 3.71 -24.85
C GLU A 3 6.95 3.17 -23.48
N VAL A 4 8.24 2.90 -23.28
CA VAL A 4 8.76 2.35 -22.02
C VAL A 4 8.67 3.39 -20.90
N GLU A 5 8.97 4.66 -21.18
CA GLU A 5 8.82 5.74 -20.21
C GLU A 5 7.37 5.98 -19.80
N ARG A 6 6.43 5.85 -20.76
CA ARG A 6 4.99 5.88 -20.49
C ARG A 6 4.57 4.73 -19.58
N VAL A 7 5.03 3.51 -19.86
CA VAL A 7 4.70 2.32 -19.05
C VAL A 7 5.36 2.38 -17.68
N LEU A 8 6.60 2.86 -17.57
CA LEU A 8 7.30 3.03 -16.30
C LEU A 8 6.59 4.05 -15.40
N GLY A 9 6.08 5.16 -15.95
CA GLY A 9 5.28 6.11 -15.17
C GLY A 9 3.95 5.53 -14.68
N VAL A 10 3.29 4.70 -15.50
CA VAL A 10 2.07 3.98 -15.10
C VAL A 10 2.38 2.92 -14.03
N LEU A 11 3.50 2.21 -14.17
CA LEU A 11 3.93 1.17 -13.23
C LEU A 11 4.30 1.77 -11.86
N ASP A 12 4.99 2.90 -11.84
CA ASP A 12 5.32 3.63 -10.60
C ASP A 12 4.05 4.06 -9.85
N GLY A 13 3.07 4.61 -10.58
CA GLY A 13 1.76 4.94 -10.02
C GLY A 13 0.97 3.71 -9.56
N ALA A 14 1.02 2.61 -10.31
CA ALA A 14 0.36 1.35 -9.95
C ALA A 14 0.97 0.73 -8.69
N ILE A 15 2.29 0.80 -8.53
CA ILE A 15 3.00 0.33 -7.32
C ILE A 15 2.59 1.18 -6.13
N LEU A 16 2.53 2.51 -6.26
CA LEU A 16 2.07 3.39 -5.17
C LEU A 16 0.66 3.02 -4.69
N VAL A 17 -0.28 2.82 -5.63
CA VAL A 17 -1.66 2.44 -5.31
C VAL A 17 -1.72 1.04 -4.68
N ALA A 18 -0.99 0.07 -5.24
CA ALA A 18 -0.93 -1.28 -4.70
C ALA A 18 -0.34 -1.29 -3.28
N SER A 19 0.76 -0.59 -3.03
CA SER A 19 1.39 -0.45 -1.71
C SER A 19 0.51 0.29 -0.71
N ALA A 20 -0.22 1.32 -1.15
CA ALA A 20 -1.20 2.01 -0.31
C ALA A 20 -2.36 1.08 0.09
N VAL A 21 -2.81 0.23 -0.83
CA VAL A 21 -3.86 -0.78 -0.58
C VAL A 21 -3.33 -1.96 0.22
N GLU A 22 -2.05 -2.31 0.09
CA GLU A 22 -1.39 -3.37 0.86
C GLU A 22 -1.18 -2.98 2.33
N GLY A 23 -1.05 -1.69 2.64
CA GLY A 23 -1.11 -1.19 4.03
C GLY A 23 -2.52 -1.11 4.61
N VAL A 24 -3.55 -1.06 3.75
CA VAL A 24 -4.97 -1.09 4.15
C VAL A 24 -5.50 -2.53 4.25
N GLN A 25 -4.91 -3.46 3.49
CA GLN A 25 -5.07 -4.88 3.72
C GLN A 25 -4.23 -5.26 4.95
N PRO A 26 -4.82 -5.52 6.12
CA PRO A 26 -4.05 -6.06 7.22
C PRO A 26 -3.39 -7.36 6.71
N GLN A 27 -2.16 -7.65 7.12
CA GLN A 27 -1.40 -8.86 6.78
C GLN A 27 -2.12 -10.15 7.25
N THR A 28 -3.27 -10.44 6.65
CA THR A 28 -4.21 -11.49 7.01
C THR A 28 -5.28 -11.53 5.91
N PRO A 29 -5.19 -12.43 4.93
CA PRO A 29 -6.30 -12.75 4.03
C PRO A 29 -7.37 -13.57 4.78
N LEU A 30 -7.67 -13.21 6.02
CA LEU A 30 -8.68 -13.86 6.85
C LEU A 30 -9.72 -12.80 7.26
N LEU A 31 -10.77 -12.69 6.42
CA LEU A 31 -12.10 -12.19 6.74
C LEU A 31 -12.27 -10.67 6.99
N PHE A 32 -12.96 -10.00 6.05
CA PHE A 32 -14.16 -9.17 6.29
C PHE A 32 -14.33 -8.50 7.69
N ARG A 33 -13.34 -7.74 8.16
CA ARG A 33 -13.46 -6.88 9.34
C ARG A 33 -12.52 -5.68 9.16
N PRO A 34 -12.97 -4.43 9.38
CA PRO A 34 -12.08 -3.27 9.33
C PRO A 34 -11.02 -3.43 10.43
N PRO A 35 -9.72 -3.26 10.15
CA PRO A 35 -8.71 -3.28 11.19
C PRO A 35 -9.00 -2.11 12.12
N ALA A 36 -9.39 -2.45 13.35
CA ALA A 36 -9.56 -1.48 14.42
C ALA A 36 -8.26 -0.68 14.55
N CYS A 37 -8.43 0.63 14.71
CA CYS A 37 -7.38 1.62 14.96
C CYS A 37 -6.32 1.04 15.90
N ARG A 38 -5.14 0.70 15.38
CA ARG A 38 -3.97 0.42 16.21
C ARG A 38 -3.37 1.76 16.57
N CYS A 39 -3.39 2.08 17.87
CA CYS A 39 -2.66 3.21 18.42
C CYS A 39 -1.20 3.16 17.92
N PRO A 40 -0.64 4.26 17.39
CA PRO A 40 0.77 4.32 17.09
C PRO A 40 1.53 4.25 18.42
N HIS A 41 2.49 3.34 18.49
CA HIS A 41 3.39 3.16 19.62
C HIS A 41 4.11 4.49 19.89
N PRO A 42 4.00 5.09 21.09
CA PRO A 42 4.85 6.20 21.47
C PRO A 42 6.18 5.63 21.94
N ASP A 43 7.08 5.30 21.02
CA ASP A 43 8.49 5.09 21.36
C ASP A 43 9.38 5.83 20.39
N LEU A 44 9.45 7.14 20.64
CA LEU A 44 10.59 7.96 20.29
C LEU A 44 11.60 7.84 21.45
N ARG A 45 12.47 6.83 21.39
CA ARG A 45 13.79 6.82 22.02
C ARG A 45 14.79 6.12 21.13
#